data_AF-A0A958XLI8-F1
#
_entry.id   AF-A0A958XLI8-F1
#
_cell.length_a   1.000
_cell.length_b   1.000
_cell.length_c   1.000
_cell.angle_alpha   90.00
_cell.angle_beta   90.00
_cell.angle_gamma   90.00
#
_symmetry.space_group_name_H-M   'P 1'
#
loop_
_entity.id
_entity.type
_entity.pdbx_description
1 polymer ?
#
loop_
_entity_poly.entity_id
_entity_poly.type
_entity_poly.pdbx_seq_one_letter_code
_entity_poly.pdbx_strand_id
1 'polypeptide(L)'
;MTTTTASRTIENPIIKDKVTFLETAAETQGKFTLVQVELAPGGGNDLHFHKTFDETFTAVKGTLGIQVGLEFIELEPGESATATMGMLHRFFNPSQTEKVVFNVLVQPGSAGFEKTLQVAYGLAGDGRTHPKSGIPKNLYHMALLIQWSDTNIPGVFSLFEPVMRWMAKRAIRKGIAGELEAQYCKI
;
A
#
# COMPACT_ATOMS: atom_id res chain seq x y z
N MET A 1 34.37 6.60 -0.25
CA MET A 1 33.15 7.44 -0.22
C MET A 1 32.01 6.54 0.23
N THR A 2 31.60 6.65 1.49
CA THR A 2 30.45 5.93 2.04
C THR A 2 29.19 6.58 1.48
N THR A 3 28.64 6.03 0.41
CA THR A 3 27.28 6.30 -0.01
C THR A 3 26.38 5.85 1.14
N THR A 4 25.81 6.80 1.88
CA THR A 4 24.72 6.49 2.81
C THR A 4 23.59 5.96 1.95
N THR A 5 23.42 4.64 1.88
CA THR A 5 22.27 4.02 1.23
C THR A 5 21.04 4.60 1.91
N ALA A 6 20.22 5.35 1.17
CA ALA A 6 18.98 5.88 1.72
C ALA A 6 18.16 4.70 2.30
N SER A 7 17.54 4.92 3.46
CA SER A 7 16.68 3.90 4.08
C SER A 7 15.63 3.44 3.07
N ARG A 8 15.58 2.14 2.79
CA ARG A 8 14.52 1.52 1.97
C ARG A 8 13.26 1.22 2.79
N THR A 9 13.20 1.73 4.02
CA THR A 9 12.07 1.57 4.93
C THR A 9 11.36 2.91 5.10
N ILE A 10 10.04 2.89 4.91
CA ILE A 10 9.10 3.96 5.23
C ILE A 10 8.28 3.58 6.47
N GLU A 11 7.86 4.57 7.25
CA GLU A 11 7.06 4.38 8.47
C GLU A 11 5.86 5.33 8.46
N ASN A 12 4.69 4.81 8.81
CA ASN A 12 3.49 5.62 8.99
C ASN A 12 3.26 5.83 10.49
N PRO A 13 3.47 7.04 11.04
CA PRO A 13 3.41 7.26 12.48
C PRO A 13 2.00 7.17 13.07
N ILE A 14 0.95 7.20 12.23
CA ILE A 14 -0.44 7.13 12.69
C ILE A 14 -0.84 5.68 12.97
N ILE A 15 -0.62 4.80 12.00
CA ILE A 15 -0.96 3.36 12.11
C ILE A 15 0.20 2.52 12.66
N LYS A 16 1.40 3.10 12.75
CA LYS A 16 2.65 2.51 13.29
C LYS A 16 3.18 1.32 12.48
N ASP A 17 2.85 1.31 11.20
CA ASP A 17 3.33 0.31 10.25
C ASP A 17 4.66 0.75 9.64
N LYS A 18 5.51 -0.23 9.36
CA LYS A 18 6.73 -0.03 8.59
C LYS A 18 6.69 -0.89 7.34
N VAL A 19 7.13 -0.32 6.23
CA VAL A 19 7.26 -1.03 4.96
C VAL A 19 8.68 -0.88 4.46
N THR A 20 9.34 -2.01 4.19
CA THR A 20 10.68 -2.07 3.63
C THR A 20 10.61 -2.61 2.20
N PHE A 21 11.13 -1.86 1.24
CA PHE A 21 11.20 -2.29 -0.15
C PHE A 21 12.37 -3.25 -0.33
N LEU A 22 12.07 -4.52 -0.59
CA LEU A 22 13.08 -5.54 -0.85
C LEU A 22 13.50 -5.51 -2.33
N GLU A 23 12.53 -5.48 -3.23
CA GLU A 23 12.73 -5.37 -4.68
C GLU A 23 11.66 -4.44 -5.27
N THR A 24 12.07 -3.50 -6.11
CA THR A 24 11.16 -2.60 -6.84
C THR A 24 10.87 -3.12 -8.25
N ALA A 25 9.79 -2.63 -8.86
CA ALA A 25 9.45 -2.88 -10.24
C ALA A 25 10.58 -2.42 -11.17
N ALA A 26 11.31 -1.35 -10.84
CA ALA A 26 12.46 -0.92 -11.63
C ALA A 26 13.61 -1.96 -11.59
N GLU A 27 13.95 -2.46 -10.40
CA GLU A 27 15.01 -3.45 -10.19
C GLU A 27 14.68 -4.80 -10.85
N THR A 28 13.41 -5.19 -10.84
CA THR A 28 12.95 -6.47 -11.43
C THR A 28 12.56 -6.36 -12.90
N GLN A 29 12.76 -5.19 -13.53
CA GLN A 29 12.33 -4.91 -14.92
C GLN A 29 10.82 -5.12 -15.14
N GLY A 30 10.02 -4.73 -14.15
CA GLY A 30 8.56 -4.79 -14.15
C GLY A 30 8.00 -6.17 -13.80
N LYS A 31 8.83 -7.16 -13.50
CA LYS A 31 8.37 -8.53 -13.20
C LYS A 31 7.57 -8.58 -11.90
N PHE A 32 8.05 -7.96 -10.84
CA PHE A 32 7.36 -7.92 -9.56
C PHE A 32 7.85 -6.76 -8.67
N THR A 33 7.06 -6.42 -7.66
CA THR A 33 7.47 -5.60 -6.52
C THR A 33 7.39 -6.47 -5.28
N LEU A 34 8.42 -6.46 -4.43
CA LEU A 34 8.44 -7.18 -3.16
C LEU A 34 8.70 -6.22 -2.02
N VAL A 35 7.77 -6.15 -1.08
CA VAL A 35 7.92 -5.38 0.15
C VAL A 35 7.75 -6.27 1.38
N GLN A 36 8.41 -5.92 2.47
CA GLN A 36 8.17 -6.48 3.79
C GLN A 36 7.45 -5.48 4.66
N VAL A 37 6.38 -5.92 5.30
CA VAL A 37 5.55 -5.11 6.19
C VAL A 37 5.74 -5.60 7.63
N GLU A 38 6.03 -4.66 8.52
CA GLU A 38 5.90 -4.84 9.97
C GLU A 38 4.64 -4.10 10.41
N LEU A 39 3.60 -4.86 10.77
CA LEU A 39 2.26 -4.36 11.04
C LEU A 39 1.99 -4.33 12.54
N ALA A 40 1.49 -3.19 13.02
CA ALA A 40 1.18 -2.99 14.44
C ALA A 40 0.08 -3.95 14.95
N PRO A 41 -0.01 -4.21 16.27
CA PRO A 41 -1.09 -5.00 16.84
C PRO A 41 -2.47 -4.42 16.51
N GLY A 42 -3.40 -5.26 16.08
CA GLY A 42 -4.74 -4.87 15.63
C GLY A 42 -4.77 -4.00 14.36
N GLY A 43 -3.63 -3.80 13.70
CA GLY A 43 -3.52 -3.06 12.44
C GLY A 43 -4.05 -3.85 11.25
N GLY A 44 -4.24 -3.19 10.11
CA GLY A 44 -4.70 -3.81 8.88
C GLY A 44 -5.22 -2.78 7.89
N ASN A 45 -5.71 -3.27 6.75
CA ASN A 45 -6.39 -2.44 5.75
C ASN A 45 -7.86 -2.85 5.58
N ASP A 46 -8.61 -1.96 4.91
CA ASP A 46 -10.00 -2.22 4.56
C ASP A 46 -10.09 -3.14 3.33
N LEU A 47 -11.26 -3.76 3.14
CA LEU A 47 -11.53 -4.59 1.96
C LEU A 47 -11.43 -3.77 0.67
N HIS A 48 -10.58 -4.24 -0.24
CA HIS A 48 -10.36 -3.62 -1.56
C HIS A 48 -9.91 -4.66 -2.59
N PHE A 49 -9.79 -4.26 -3.85
CA PHE A 49 -9.25 -5.10 -4.91
C PHE A 49 -8.40 -4.30 -5.89
N HIS A 50 -7.53 -5.01 -6.59
CA HIS A 50 -6.68 -4.48 -7.65
C HIS A 50 -7.11 -5.04 -9.00
N LYS A 51 -7.09 -4.21 -10.05
CA LYS A 51 -7.50 -4.57 -11.42
C LYS A 51 -6.30 -4.97 -12.29
N THR A 52 -5.08 -4.69 -11.85
CA THR A 52 -3.88 -4.74 -12.71
C THR A 52 -2.77 -5.66 -12.22
N PHE A 53 -2.87 -6.19 -11.01
CA PHE A 53 -1.89 -7.13 -10.45
C PHE A 53 -2.51 -8.07 -9.42
N ASP A 54 -1.87 -9.22 -9.25
CA ASP A 54 -2.09 -10.11 -8.13
C ASP A 54 -1.27 -9.63 -6.92
N GLU A 55 -1.79 -9.87 -5.73
CA GLU A 55 -1.11 -9.58 -4.47
C GLU A 55 -1.00 -10.86 -3.63
N THR A 56 0.23 -11.30 -3.34
CA THR A 56 0.50 -12.50 -2.54
C THR A 56 1.11 -12.10 -1.20
N PHE A 57 0.53 -12.60 -0.11
CA PHE A 57 0.96 -12.36 1.25
C PHE A 57 1.64 -13.61 1.79
N THR A 58 2.83 -13.46 2.37
CA THR A 58 3.57 -14.56 3.01
C THR A 58 3.93 -14.15 4.44
N ALA A 59 3.43 -14.88 5.44
CA ALA A 59 3.78 -14.61 6.82
C ALA A 59 5.26 -14.95 7.08
N VAL A 60 5.98 -14.07 7.79
CA VAL A 60 7.41 -14.23 8.11
C VAL A 60 7.61 -14.40 9.62
N LYS A 61 6.89 -13.64 10.43
CA LYS A 61 6.91 -13.75 11.90
C LYS A 61 5.55 -13.40 12.47
N GLY A 62 5.06 -14.24 13.38
CA GLY A 62 3.72 -14.13 13.93
C GLY A 62 2.66 -14.60 12.93
N THR A 63 1.40 -14.55 13.36
CA THR A 63 0.24 -14.96 12.57
C THR A 63 -0.33 -13.77 11.80
N LEU A 64 -0.49 -13.89 10.48
CA LEU A 64 -1.12 -12.87 9.64
C LEU A 64 -2.55 -13.27 9.32
N GLY A 65 -3.52 -12.42 9.64
CA GLY A 65 -4.90 -12.59 9.19
C GLY A 65 -5.07 -12.05 7.78
N ILE A 66 -5.62 -12.87 6.89
CA ILE A 66 -5.98 -12.50 5.52
C ILE A 66 -7.46 -12.80 5.32
N GLN A 67 -8.15 -11.91 4.61
CA GLN A 67 -9.45 -12.23 4.04
C GLN A 67 -9.33 -12.17 2.52
N VAL A 68 -9.70 -13.23 1.81
CA VAL A 68 -9.75 -13.29 0.33
C VAL A 68 -11.14 -13.75 -0.07
N GLY A 69 -11.88 -12.87 -0.76
CA GLY A 69 -13.31 -13.05 -1.00
C GLY A 69 -14.09 -13.17 0.31
N LEU A 70 -14.69 -14.35 0.53
CA LEU A 70 -15.45 -14.68 1.73
C LEU A 70 -14.64 -15.50 2.75
N GLU A 71 -13.43 -15.93 2.38
CA GLU A 71 -12.61 -16.80 3.22
C GLU A 71 -11.72 -15.97 4.14
N PHE A 72 -11.65 -16.39 5.41
CA PHE A 72 -10.73 -15.86 6.41
C PHE A 72 -9.66 -16.89 6.67
N ILE A 73 -8.40 -16.48 6.55
CA ILE A 73 -7.22 -17.33 6.60
C ILE A 73 -6.27 -16.73 7.63
N GLU A 74 -5.77 -17.55 8.54
CA GLU A 74 -4.64 -17.20 9.40
C GLU A 74 -3.40 -17.89 8.83
N LEU A 75 -2.41 -17.10 8.43
CA LEU A 75 -1.15 -17.58 7.89
C LEU A 75 -0.09 -17.63 8.99
N GLU A 76 0.42 -18.82 9.25
CA GLU A 76 1.60 -19.04 10.08
C GLU A 76 2.89 -18.77 9.29
N PRO A 77 4.03 -18.51 9.97
CA PRO A 77 5.30 -18.23 9.29
C PRO A 77 5.65 -19.27 8.21
N GLY A 78 5.85 -18.79 6.98
CA GLY A 78 6.12 -19.60 5.79
C GLY A 78 4.89 -19.89 4.93
N GLU A 79 3.67 -19.73 5.46
CA GLU A 79 2.43 -19.90 4.71
C GLU A 79 2.11 -18.66 3.88
N SER A 80 1.34 -18.85 2.81
CA SER A 80 0.99 -17.78 1.87
C SER A 80 -0.44 -17.87 1.37
N ALA A 81 -1.02 -16.71 1.06
CA ALA A 81 -2.30 -16.60 0.35
C ALA A 81 -2.18 -15.55 -0.76
N THR A 82 -2.84 -15.79 -1.90
CA THR A 82 -2.83 -14.87 -3.05
C THR A 82 -4.23 -14.33 -3.30
N ALA A 83 -4.35 -13.02 -3.35
CA ALA A 83 -5.50 -12.35 -3.93
C ALA A 83 -5.21 -12.09 -5.41
N THR A 84 -5.87 -12.85 -6.29
CA THR A 84 -5.76 -12.62 -7.74
C THR A 84 -6.44 -11.31 -8.14
N MET A 85 -6.07 -10.75 -9.29
CA MET A 85 -6.73 -9.58 -9.88
C MET A 85 -8.26 -9.66 -9.79
N GLY A 86 -8.88 -8.58 -9.33
CA GLY A 86 -10.33 -8.45 -9.13
C GLY A 86 -10.85 -9.09 -7.84
N MET A 87 -10.04 -9.86 -7.11
CA MET A 87 -10.46 -10.49 -5.86
C MET A 87 -10.48 -9.47 -4.73
N LEU A 88 -11.59 -9.40 -4.01
CA LEU A 88 -11.70 -8.56 -2.82
C LEU A 88 -10.85 -9.17 -1.70
N HIS A 89 -10.00 -8.37 -1.07
CA HIS A 89 -9.15 -8.85 -0.01
C HIS A 89 -8.76 -7.75 0.99
N ARG A 90 -8.24 -8.19 2.13
CA ARG A 90 -7.56 -7.37 3.13
C ARG A 90 -6.59 -8.23 3.95
N PHE A 91 -5.63 -7.57 4.58
CA PHE A 91 -4.82 -8.16 5.64
C PHE A 91 -5.09 -7.46 6.97
N PHE A 92 -4.87 -8.17 8.06
CA PHE A 92 -4.96 -7.65 9.42
C PHE A 92 -4.05 -8.43 10.36
N ASN A 93 -3.61 -7.78 11.43
CA ASN A 93 -2.93 -8.43 12.53
C ASN A 93 -3.97 -8.87 13.57
N PRO A 94 -4.24 -10.19 13.73
CA PRO A 94 -5.21 -10.68 14.71
C PRO A 94 -4.73 -10.49 16.16
N SER A 95 -3.43 -10.27 16.38
CA SER A 95 -2.88 -10.03 17.71
C SER A 95 -3.11 -8.60 18.16
N GLN A 96 -3.54 -8.44 19.41
CA GLN A 96 -3.72 -7.14 20.07
C GLN A 96 -2.47 -6.67 20.82
N THR A 97 -1.43 -7.51 20.93
CA THR A 97 -0.23 -7.24 21.72
C THR A 97 1.06 -7.34 20.91
N GLU A 98 1.12 -8.26 19.95
CA GLU A 98 2.33 -8.56 19.18
C GLU A 98 2.24 -8.02 17.75
N LYS A 99 3.39 -7.63 17.20
CA LYS A 99 3.49 -7.26 15.79
C LYS A 99 3.59 -8.51 14.92
N VAL A 100 3.09 -8.41 13.69
CA VAL A 100 3.31 -9.41 12.63
C VAL A 100 4.24 -8.86 11.57
N VAL A 101 5.11 -9.71 11.03
CA VAL A 101 5.95 -9.40 9.87
C VAL A 101 5.55 -10.31 8.73
N PHE A 102 5.33 -9.74 7.55
CA PHE A 102 4.97 -10.49 6.36
C PHE A 102 5.52 -9.83 5.09
N ASN A 103 5.67 -10.61 4.03
CA ASN A 103 6.03 -10.11 2.72
C ASN A 103 4.78 -9.95 1.86
N VAL A 104 4.80 -8.94 1.00
CA VAL A 104 3.78 -8.67 -0.02
C VAL A 104 4.47 -8.66 -1.38
N LEU A 105 4.09 -9.60 -2.23
CA LEU A 105 4.53 -9.72 -3.61
C LEU A 105 3.42 -9.22 -4.53
N VAL A 106 3.71 -8.15 -5.27
CA VAL A 106 2.83 -7.60 -6.31
C VAL A 106 3.35 -8.04 -7.68
N GLN A 107 2.50 -8.71 -8.47
CA GLN A 107 2.87 -9.24 -9.78
C GLN A 107 1.77 -9.00 -10.84
N PRO A 108 2.07 -8.36 -11.98
CA PRO A 108 3.35 -7.73 -12.35
C PRO A 108 3.74 -6.58 -11.40
N GLY A 109 5.01 -6.19 -11.41
CA GLY A 109 5.51 -5.11 -10.55
C GLY A 109 4.84 -3.77 -10.87
N SER A 110 4.59 -2.95 -9.84
CA SER A 110 3.78 -1.73 -9.97
C SER A 110 4.45 -0.52 -9.34
N ALA A 111 5.04 0.34 -10.18
CA ALA A 111 5.58 1.64 -9.74
C ALA A 111 4.51 2.56 -9.15
N GLY A 112 3.24 2.39 -9.54
CA GLY A 112 2.11 3.12 -8.97
C GLY A 112 1.84 2.71 -7.51
N PHE A 113 1.85 1.41 -7.23
CA PHE A 113 1.74 0.87 -5.88
C PHE A 113 2.87 1.38 -4.97
N GLU A 114 4.11 1.28 -5.44
CA GLU A 114 5.31 1.74 -4.72
C GLU A 114 5.23 3.23 -4.37
N LYS A 115 4.84 4.05 -5.36
CA LYS A 115 4.63 5.49 -5.20
C LYS A 115 3.54 5.80 -4.18
N THR A 116 2.42 5.08 -4.21
CA THR A 116 1.35 5.28 -3.24
C THR A 116 1.82 5.01 -1.81
N LEU A 117 2.57 3.94 -1.58
CA LEU A 117 3.13 3.64 -0.26
C LEU A 117 4.02 4.79 0.23
N GLN A 118 5.02 5.20 -0.58
CA GLN A 118 5.96 6.25 -0.22
C GLN A 118 5.24 7.59 0.05
N VAL A 119 4.32 8.00 -0.83
CA VAL A 119 3.58 9.27 -0.70
C VAL A 119 2.58 9.23 0.46
N ALA A 120 1.81 8.15 0.63
CA ALA A 120 0.81 8.06 1.70
C ALA A 120 1.48 8.12 3.09
N TYR A 121 2.61 7.44 3.26
CA TYR A 121 3.35 7.42 4.52
C TYR A 121 4.02 8.77 4.78
N GLY A 122 4.62 9.38 3.74
CA GLY A 122 5.18 10.73 3.84
C GLY A 122 4.13 11.80 4.19
N LEU A 123 2.94 11.76 3.57
CA LEU A 123 1.83 12.64 3.92
C LEU A 123 1.36 12.44 5.37
N ALA A 124 1.36 11.22 5.88
CA ALA A 124 1.04 10.94 7.28
C ALA A 124 2.10 11.50 8.22
N GLY A 125 3.39 11.33 7.90
CA GLY A 125 4.52 11.93 8.61
C GLY A 125 4.43 13.44 8.73
N ASP A 126 4.01 14.10 7.65
CA ASP A 126 3.84 15.56 7.61
C ASP A 126 2.52 16.06 8.22
N GLY A 127 1.70 15.17 8.80
CA GLY A 127 0.39 15.53 9.36
C GLY A 127 -0.62 16.02 8.31
N ARG A 128 -0.43 15.64 7.04
CA ARG A 128 -1.29 16.00 5.89
C ARG A 128 -2.42 15.00 5.66
N THR A 129 -2.58 14.02 6.55
CA THR A 129 -3.70 13.09 6.61
C THR A 129 -4.57 13.35 7.85
N HIS A 130 -5.81 12.86 7.84
CA HIS A 130 -6.68 12.89 9.01
C HIS A 130 -6.19 11.89 10.06
N PRO A 131 -6.03 12.28 11.33
CA PRO A 131 -5.32 11.49 12.35
C PRO A 131 -6.02 10.18 12.72
N LYS A 132 -7.33 10.05 12.46
CA LYS A 132 -8.10 8.83 12.76
C LYS A 132 -8.23 7.89 11.58
N SER A 133 -8.37 8.43 10.37
CA SER A 133 -8.65 7.62 9.18
C SER A 133 -7.45 7.43 8.26
N GLY A 134 -6.35 8.17 8.46
CA GLY A 134 -5.20 8.16 7.55
C GLY A 134 -5.47 8.76 6.17
N ILE A 135 -6.71 9.20 5.90
CA ILE A 135 -7.11 9.75 4.59
C ILE A 135 -6.42 11.11 4.37
N PRO A 136 -5.87 11.39 3.18
CA PRO A 136 -5.30 12.70 2.86
C PRO A 136 -6.30 13.85 3.01
N LYS A 137 -5.88 14.96 3.62
CA LYS A 137 -6.70 16.19 3.76
C LYS A 137 -6.98 16.88 2.43
N ASN A 138 -6.11 16.65 1.42
CA ASN A 138 -6.24 17.23 0.09
C ASN A 138 -6.82 16.21 -0.89
N LEU A 139 -7.94 16.55 -1.53
CA LEU A 139 -8.64 15.68 -2.47
C LEU A 139 -7.81 15.30 -3.70
N TYR A 140 -6.88 16.14 -4.16
CA TYR A 140 -5.99 15.77 -5.26
C TYR A 140 -5.00 14.70 -4.84
N HIS A 141 -4.48 14.75 -3.61
CA HIS A 141 -3.61 13.68 -3.12
C HIS A 141 -4.40 12.38 -3.01
N MET A 142 -5.60 12.43 -2.42
CA MET A 142 -6.49 11.27 -2.33
C MET A 142 -6.77 10.65 -3.71
N ALA A 143 -7.07 11.49 -4.71
CA ALA A 143 -7.31 11.03 -6.08
C ALA A 143 -6.07 10.39 -6.73
N LEU A 144 -4.88 10.97 -6.52
CA LEU A 144 -3.63 10.41 -7.01
C LEU A 144 -3.33 9.06 -6.36
N LEU A 145 -3.42 8.95 -5.03
CA LEU A 145 -3.16 7.69 -4.32
C LEU A 145 -4.07 6.56 -4.80
N ILE A 146 -5.39 6.81 -4.89
CA ILE A 146 -6.37 5.83 -5.39
C ILE A 146 -6.04 5.41 -6.82
N GLN A 147 -5.68 6.36 -7.69
CA GLN A 147 -5.37 6.04 -9.09
C GLN A 147 -4.06 5.24 -9.20
N TRP A 148 -3.02 5.61 -8.46
CA TRP A 148 -1.69 4.99 -8.55
C TRP A 148 -1.64 3.60 -7.92
N SER A 149 -2.31 3.39 -6.78
CA SER A 149 -2.35 2.06 -6.14
C SER A 149 -3.25 1.07 -6.83
N ASP A 150 -4.10 1.53 -7.76
CA ASP A 150 -5.17 0.72 -8.32
C ASP A 150 -6.06 0.11 -7.22
N THR A 151 -6.26 0.84 -6.12
CA THR A 151 -7.14 0.42 -5.02
C THR A 151 -8.58 0.72 -5.40
N ASN A 152 -9.38 -0.33 -5.51
CA ASN A 152 -10.79 -0.23 -5.85
C ASN A 152 -11.64 -0.75 -4.69
N ILE A 153 -12.69 -0.01 -4.32
CA ILE A 153 -13.62 -0.37 -3.24
C ILE A 153 -14.98 -0.70 -3.87
N PRO A 154 -15.57 -1.88 -3.59
CA PRO A 154 -16.87 -2.24 -4.14
C PRO A 154 -18.01 -1.41 -3.52
N GLY A 155 -19.18 -1.43 -4.18
CA GLY A 155 -20.39 -0.77 -3.69
C GLY A 155 -20.51 0.69 -4.14
N VAL A 156 -21.27 1.50 -3.40
CA VAL A 156 -21.63 2.88 -3.81
C VAL A 156 -20.42 3.80 -4.05
N PHE A 157 -19.26 3.48 -3.48
CA PHE A 157 -18.00 4.19 -3.73
C PHE A 157 -17.54 4.09 -5.19
N SER A 158 -17.87 3.01 -5.91
CA SER A 158 -17.51 2.85 -7.31
C SER A 158 -18.17 3.91 -8.21
N LEU A 159 -19.30 4.49 -7.79
CA LEU A 159 -19.97 5.57 -8.53
C LEU A 159 -19.14 6.87 -8.56
N PHE A 160 -18.24 7.06 -7.59
CA PHE A 160 -17.34 8.21 -7.52
C PHE A 160 -16.02 7.98 -8.28
N GLU A 161 -15.75 6.76 -8.74
CA GLU A 161 -14.52 6.41 -9.45
C GLU A 161 -14.22 7.33 -10.65
N PRO A 162 -15.19 7.67 -11.54
CA PRO A 162 -14.93 8.56 -12.68
C PRO A 162 -14.50 9.97 -12.25
N VAL A 163 -15.09 10.49 -11.17
CA VAL A 163 -14.74 11.81 -10.62
C VAL A 163 -13.32 11.78 -10.07
N MET A 164 -12.96 10.75 -9.30
CA MET A 164 -11.61 10.59 -8.76
C MET A 164 -10.56 10.45 -9.87
N ARG A 165 -10.83 9.66 -10.90
CA ARG A 165 -9.95 9.56 -12.09
C ARG A 165 -9.78 10.91 -12.80
N TRP A 166 -10.85 11.69 -12.94
CA TRP A 166 -10.77 13.03 -13.52
C TRP A 166 -9.92 13.98 -12.65
N MET A 167 -10.12 13.97 -11.33
CA MET A 167 -9.36 14.79 -10.38
C MET A 167 -7.88 14.44 -10.40
N ALA A 168 -7.53 13.17 -10.46
CA ALA A 168 -6.15 12.72 -10.54
C ALA A 168 -5.48 13.15 -11.85
N LYS A 169 -6.17 13.04 -13.00
CA LYS A 169 -5.70 13.61 -14.28
C LYS A 169 -5.47 15.12 -14.18
N ARG A 170 -6.36 15.85 -13.50
CA ARG A 170 -6.20 17.29 -13.26
C ARG A 170 -5.02 17.60 -12.35
N ALA A 171 -4.78 16.79 -11.31
CA ALA A 171 -3.64 16.93 -10.42
C ALA A 171 -2.30 16.72 -11.14
N ILE A 172 -2.23 15.72 -12.03
CA ILE A 172 -1.07 15.49 -12.91
C ILE A 172 -0.79 16.72 -13.78
N ARG A 173 -1.80 17.25 -14.48
CA ARG A 173 -1.65 18.46 -15.32
C ARG A 173 -1.22 19.69 -14.53
N LYS A 174 -1.52 19.74 -13.23
CA LYS A 174 -1.14 20.83 -12.33
C LYS A 174 0.26 20.66 -11.73
N GLY A 175 0.97 19.58 -12.02
CA GLY A 175 2.31 19.31 -11.45
C GLY A 175 2.31 18.70 -10.05
N ILE A 176 1.15 18.57 -9.40
CA ILE A 176 1.02 18.06 -8.02
C ILE A 176 1.59 16.65 -7.89
N ALA A 177 1.38 15.81 -8.90
CA ALA A 177 1.96 14.47 -8.97
C ALA A 177 3.50 14.51 -8.88
N GLY A 178 4.13 15.34 -9.70
CA GLY A 178 5.59 15.50 -9.72
C GLY A 178 6.15 16.09 -8.42
N GLU A 179 5.42 17.01 -7.78
CA GLU A 179 5.80 17.55 -6.47
C GLU A 179 5.80 16.47 -5.39
N LEU A 180 4.75 15.66 -5.30
CA LEU A 180 4.65 14.56 -4.34
C LEU A 180 5.73 13.50 -4.58
N GLU A 181 5.97 13.15 -5.85
CA GLU A 181 7.02 12.20 -6.23
C GLU A 181 8.41 12.73 -5.85
N ALA A 182 8.72 13.97 -6.23
CA ALA A 182 9.99 14.60 -5.90
C ALA A 182 10.20 14.74 -4.38
N GLN A 183 9.13 14.92 -3.61
CA GLN A 183 9.21 15.03 -2.16
C GLN A 183 9.39 13.67 -1.47
N TYR A 184 8.57 12.68 -1.82
CA TYR A 184 8.44 11.45 -1.02
C TYR A 184 9.01 10.18 -1.68
N CYS A 185 9.11 10.12 -3.01
CA CYS A 185 9.60 8.92 -3.69
C CYS A 185 11.13 8.95 -3.75
N LYS A 186 11.78 8.25 -2.82
CA LYS A 186 13.24 8.23 -2.64
C LYS A 186 13.85 6.84 -2.80
N ILE A 187 12.99 5.83 -2.95
CA ILE A 187 13.33 4.43 -3.15
C ILE A 187 13.06 4.08 -4.60
#